data_AF-A0A7G9ZDD8-F1
#
_entry.id   AF-A0A7G9ZDD8-F1
#
_cell.length_a   1.000
_cell.length_b   1.000
_cell.length_c   1.000
_cell.angle_alpha   90.00
_cell.angle_beta   90.00
_cell.angle_gamma   90.00
#
_symmetry.space_group_name_H-M   'P 1'
#
loop_
_entity.id
_entity.type
_entity.pdbx_description
1 polymer ?
#
loop_
_entity_poly.entity_id
_entity_poly.type
_entity_poly.pdbx_seq_one_letter_code
_entity_poly.pdbx_strand_id
1 'polypeptide(L)'
;MPTITISLSERFKSEIKQFPWVNWSEVAREEILKKDIFERYIKTGELSDEDWMFCDRIDWHPVDELPLKEEFVTELEKARDEPSGKSMTLEELDELMGLK
;
A
#
# COMPACT_ATOMS: atom_id res chain seq x y z
N MET A 1 -7.11 -14.21 29.35
CA MET A 1 -6.64 -13.66 28.05
C MET A 1 -6.97 -14.66 26.97
N PRO A 2 -7.69 -14.27 25.92
CA PRO A 2 -7.92 -15.15 24.78
C PRO A 2 -6.61 -15.40 24.03
N THR A 3 -6.39 -16.62 23.57
CA THR A 3 -5.22 -17.04 22.80
C THR A 3 -5.70 -17.64 21.48
N ILE A 4 -5.09 -17.23 20.37
CA ILE A 4 -5.36 -17.78 19.03
C ILE A 4 -4.16 -18.62 18.61
N THR A 5 -4.42 -19.84 18.15
CA THR A 5 -3.40 -20.75 17.63
C THR A 5 -3.60 -20.93 16.13
N ILE A 6 -2.55 -20.68 15.36
CA ILE A 6 -2.59 -20.75 13.89
C ILE A 6 -1.56 -21.77 13.42
N SER A 7 -1.97 -22.65 12.51
CA SER A 7 -1.04 -23.57 11.85
C SER A 7 -0.23 -22.85 10.78
N LEU A 8 1.10 -22.88 10.91
CA LEU A 8 2.03 -22.27 9.95
C LEU A 8 2.84 -23.35 9.23
N SER A 9 3.23 -23.08 7.99
CA SER A 9 4.13 -23.96 7.22
C SER A 9 5.55 -23.93 7.81
N GLU A 10 6.30 -25.03 7.66
CA GLU A 10 7.68 -25.11 8.16
C GLU A 10 8.62 -24.09 7.51
N ARG A 11 8.37 -23.76 6.24
CA ARG A 11 9.09 -22.70 5.54
C ARG A 11 8.89 -21.36 6.25
N PHE A 12 7.65 -20.97 6.48
CA PHE A 12 7.32 -19.69 7.11
C PHE A 12 7.82 -19.62 8.55
N LYS A 13 7.73 -20.72 9.31
CA LYS A 13 8.34 -20.82 10.65
C LYS A 13 9.86 -20.59 10.61
N SER A 14 10.53 -21.08 9.58
CA SER A 14 11.97 -20.93 9.42
C SER A 14 12.37 -19.50 9.06
N GLU A 15 11.58 -18.83 8.22
CA GLU A 15 11.78 -17.42 7.85
C GLU A 15 11.56 -16.48 9.05
N ILE A 16 10.47 -16.65 9.81
CA ILE A 16 10.18 -15.87 11.02
C ILE A 16 11.30 -15.96 12.05
N LYS A 17 11.87 -17.16 12.24
CA LYS A 17 12.96 -17.40 13.20
C LYS A 17 14.22 -16.58 12.89
N GLN A 18 14.40 -16.10 11.66
CA GLN A 18 15.53 -15.24 11.29
C GLN A 18 15.42 -13.83 11.91
N PHE A 19 14.23 -13.43 12.34
CA PHE A 19 13.96 -12.12 12.95
C PHE A 19 13.41 -12.28 14.37
N PRO A 20 14.22 -12.78 15.32
CA PRO A 20 13.76 -13.02 16.70
C PRO A 20 13.46 -11.72 17.46
N TRP A 21 13.95 -10.58 16.98
CA TRP A 21 13.70 -9.25 17.57
C TRP A 21 12.34 -8.67 17.21
N VAL A 22 11.64 -9.25 16.22
CA VAL A 22 10.32 -8.79 15.81
C VAL A 22 9.26 -9.33 16.77
N ASN A 23 8.37 -8.45 17.22
CA ASN A 23 7.19 -8.86 17.96
C ASN A 23 6.11 -9.42 17.01
N TRP A 24 6.28 -10.69 16.64
CA TRP A 24 5.38 -11.37 15.71
C TRP A 24 3.93 -11.48 16.19
N SER A 25 3.68 -11.35 17.50
CA SER A 25 2.30 -11.30 18.02
C SER A 25 1.63 -9.97 17.70
N GLU A 26 2.37 -8.86 17.73
CA GLU A 26 1.83 -7.55 17.33
C GLU A 26 1.57 -7.50 15.83
N VAL A 27 2.55 -7.94 15.02
CA VAL A 27 2.38 -8.05 13.56
C VAL A 27 1.16 -8.90 13.23
N ALA A 28 0.99 -10.07 13.86
CA ALA A 28 -0.18 -10.90 13.61
C ALA A 28 -1.51 -10.21 14.00
N ARG A 29 -1.54 -9.42 15.07
CA ARG A 29 -2.74 -8.64 15.44
C ARG A 29 -3.06 -7.57 14.41
N GLU A 30 -2.05 -6.82 13.98
CA GLU A 30 -2.21 -5.77 12.96
C GLU A 30 -2.69 -6.36 11.64
N GLU A 31 -2.08 -7.46 11.17
CA GLU A 31 -2.45 -8.10 9.91
C GLU A 31 -3.87 -8.69 9.94
N ILE A 32 -4.33 -9.21 11.09
CA ILE A 32 -5.73 -9.65 11.24
C ILE A 32 -6.68 -8.46 11.12
N LEU A 33 -6.37 -7.33 11.76
CA LEU A 33 -7.19 -6.12 11.69
C LEU A 33 -7.19 -5.52 10.28
N LYS A 34 -6.02 -5.39 9.64
CA LYS A 34 -5.91 -4.93 8.24
C LYS A 34 -6.80 -5.76 7.32
N LYS A 35 -6.76 -7.08 7.46
CA LYS A 35 -7.58 -7.98 6.64
C LYS A 35 -9.07 -7.77 6.85
N ASP A 36 -9.51 -7.66 8.10
CA ASP A 36 -10.91 -7.42 8.45
C ASP A 36 -11.41 -6.06 7.93
N ILE A 37 -10.60 -5.00 8.09
CA ILE A 37 -10.86 -3.67 7.55
C ILE A 37 -10.95 -3.70 6.02
N PHE A 38 -9.97 -4.32 5.36
CA PHE A 38 -9.92 -4.43 3.91
C PHE A 38 -11.14 -5.17 3.34
N GLU A 39 -11.54 -6.29 3.97
CA GLU A 39 -12.72 -7.05 3.55
C GLU A 39 -14.03 -6.25 3.71
N ARG A 40 -14.15 -5.43 4.76
CA ARG A 40 -15.29 -4.51 4.90
C ARG A 40 -15.24 -3.38 3.87
N TYR A 41 -14.07 -2.80 3.66
CA TYR A 41 -13.85 -1.72 2.71
C TYR A 41 -14.19 -2.16 1.28
N ILE A 42 -13.77 -3.35 0.83
CA ILE A 42 -14.13 -3.88 -0.49
C ILE A 42 -15.66 -3.99 -0.65
N LYS A 43 -16.38 -4.35 0.41
CA LYS A 43 -17.83 -4.55 0.36
C LYS A 43 -18.62 -3.24 0.40
N THR A 44 -18.15 -2.26 1.17
CA THR A 44 -18.92 -1.04 1.50
C THR A 44 -18.37 0.21 0.82
N GLY A 45 -17.08 0.23 0.50
CA GLY A 45 -16.36 1.42 0.05
C GLY A 45 -16.06 2.44 1.14
N GLU A 46 -16.39 2.13 2.40
CA GLU A 46 -16.33 3.08 3.51
C GLU A 46 -15.44 2.55 4.65
N LEU A 47 -14.84 3.47 5.41
CA LEU A 47 -14.09 3.18 6.63
C LEU A 47 -14.80 3.85 7.81
N SER A 48 -14.87 3.13 8.92
CA SER A 48 -15.31 3.73 10.19
C SER A 48 -14.23 4.65 10.76
N ASP A 49 -14.60 5.57 11.64
CA ASP A 49 -13.64 6.48 12.30
C ASP A 49 -12.55 5.69 13.07
N GLU A 50 -12.92 4.58 13.71
CA GLU A 50 -11.98 3.69 14.42
C GLU A 50 -10.99 3.02 13.45
N ASP A 51 -11.49 2.52 12.31
CA ASP A 51 -10.65 1.92 11.28
C ASP A 51 -9.69 2.96 10.67
N TRP A 52 -10.17 4.20 10.50
CA TRP A 52 -9.37 5.31 9.99
C TRP A 52 -8.21 5.66 10.93
N MET A 53 -8.48 5.77 12.24
CA MET A 53 -7.43 6.00 13.25
C MET A 53 -6.41 4.87 13.31
N PHE A 54 -6.86 3.63 13.11
CA PHE A 54 -5.95 2.49 13.04
C PHE A 54 -5.02 2.59 11.82
N CYS A 55 -5.59 2.84 10.64
CA CYS A 55 -4.87 3.00 9.37
C CYS A 55 -3.80 4.09 9.45
N ASP A 56 -4.17 5.29 9.93
CA ASP A 56 -3.24 6.43 10.06
C ASP A 56 -2.08 6.13 11.01
N ARG A 57 -2.36 5.44 12.13
CA ARG A 57 -1.33 5.08 13.12
C ARG A 57 -0.23 4.18 12.55
N ILE A 58 -0.59 3.29 11.61
CA ILE A 58 0.34 2.31 11.05
C ILE A 58 0.80 2.65 9.63
N ASP A 59 0.44 3.84 9.13
CA ASP A 59 0.74 4.32 7.77
C ASP A 59 0.34 3.32 6.68
N TRP A 60 -0.89 2.80 6.76
CA TRP A 60 -1.43 1.85 5.78
C TRP A 60 -2.91 2.14 5.49
N HIS A 61 -3.30 2.13 4.22
CA HIS A 61 -4.68 2.31 3.79
C HIS A 61 -5.17 1.14 2.92
N PRO A 62 -6.45 0.75 3.00
CA PRO A 62 -7.02 -0.34 2.18
C PRO A 62 -6.81 -0.17 0.66
N VAL A 63 -6.73 1.08 0.19
CA VAL A 63 -6.50 1.39 -1.23
C VAL A 63 -5.12 0.97 -1.72
N ASP A 64 -4.14 0.82 -0.82
CA ASP A 64 -2.77 0.44 -1.15
C ASP A 64 -2.67 -1.01 -1.64
N GLU A 65 -3.61 -1.86 -1.20
CA GLU A 65 -3.70 -3.27 -1.61
C GLU A 65 -4.53 -3.48 -2.89
N LEU A 66 -5.18 -2.42 -3.40
CA LEU A 66 -5.97 -2.52 -4.62
C LEU A 66 -5.07 -2.61 -5.85
N PRO A 67 -5.45 -3.41 -6.86
CA PRO A 67 -4.72 -3.42 -8.11
C PRO A 67 -4.76 -2.03 -8.76
N LEU A 68 -3.67 -1.66 -9.43
CA LEU A 68 -3.65 -0.46 -10.26
C LEU A 68 -4.78 -0.53 -11.30
N LYS A 69 -5.47 0.59 -11.51
CA LYS A 69 -6.47 0.67 -12.57
C LYS A 69 -5.79 0.45 -13.93
N GLU A 70 -6.42 -0.34 -14.78
CA GLU A 70 -5.89 -0.67 -16.11
C GLU A 70 -5.63 0.57 -16.98
N GLU A 71 -6.41 1.63 -16.77
CA GLU A 71 -6.22 2.94 -17.43
C GLU A 71 -4.82 3.51 -17.15
N PHE A 72 -4.39 3.50 -15.89
CA PHE A 72 -3.05 3.99 -15.51
C PHE A 72 -1.94 3.09 -16.05
N VAL A 73 -2.16 1.77 -16.05
CA VAL A 73 -1.19 0.83 -16.65
C VAL A 73 -1.01 1.13 -18.13
N THR A 74 -2.11 1.38 -18.84
CA THR A 74 -2.11 1.70 -20.28
C THR A 74 -1.41 3.03 -20.56
N GLU A 75 -1.63 4.06 -19.73
CA GLU A 75 -0.92 5.34 -19.85
C GLU A 75 0.58 5.21 -19.60
N LEU A 76 0.97 4.43 -18.60
CA LEU A 76 2.39 4.16 -18.31
C LEU A 76 3.08 3.40 -19.44
N GLU A 77 2.39 2.43 -20.06
CA GLU A 77 2.93 1.73 -21.24
C GLU A 77 3.11 2.67 -22.43
N LYS A 78 2.14 3.55 -22.70
CA LYS A 78 2.27 4.58 -23.74
C LYS A 78 3.42 5.54 -23.45
N ALA A 79 3.53 6.04 -22.22
CA ALA A 79 4.59 6.95 -21.81
C ALA A 79 5.98 6.31 -21.84
N ARG A 80 6.08 4.99 -21.66
CA ARG A 80 7.33 4.23 -21.80
C ARG A 80 7.80 4.17 -23.25
N ASP A 81 6.87 4.03 -24.19
CA ASP A 81 7.16 3.92 -25.62
C ASP A 81 7.32 5.29 -26.29
N GLU A 82 6.85 6.37 -25.66
CA GLU A 82 7.13 7.74 -26.06
C GLU A 82 8.60 8.13 -25.76
N PRO A 83 9.29 8.84 -26.67
CA PRO A 83 10.62 9.35 -26.40
C PRO A 83 10.54 10.29 -25.19
N SER A 84 11.26 9.92 -24.12
CA SER A 84 11.20 10.55 -22.81
C SER A 84 11.48 12.05 -22.88
N GLY A 85 10.43 12.86 -22.92
CA GLY A 85 10.46 14.32 -22.87
C GLY A 85 11.18 14.98 -24.06
N LYS A 86 10.59 16.05 -24.60
CA LYS A 86 11.42 17.06 -25.28
C LYS A 86 12.39 17.61 -24.25
N SER A 87 13.70 17.55 -24.51
CA SER A 87 14.65 18.31 -23.71
C SER A 87 14.24 19.79 -23.80
N MET A 88 13.90 20.38 -22.66
CA MET A 88 13.39 21.73 -22.57
C MET A 88 14.34 22.55 -21.71
N THR A 89 14.63 23.79 -22.09
CA THR A 89 15.49 24.68 -21.29
C THR A 89 14.73 25.23 -20.09
N LEU A 90 15.46 25.78 -19.11
CA LEU A 90 14.86 26.43 -17.95
C LEU A 90 13.97 27.62 -18.37
N GLU A 91 14.34 28.37 -19.41
CA GLU A 91 13.53 29.49 -19.87
C GLU A 91 12.20 29.05 -20.49
N GLU A 92 12.20 27.90 -21.19
CA GLU A 92 11.00 27.29 -21.76
C GLU A 92 10.09 26.72 -20.65
N LEU A 93 10.66 26.28 -19.52
CA LEU A 93 9.90 25.83 -18.35
C LEU A 93 9.24 26.99 -17.60
N ASP A 94 9.96 28.10 -17.43
CA ASP A 94 9.42 29.30 -16.79
C ASP A 94 8.25 29.91 -17.58
N GLU A 95 8.28 29.87 -18.92
CA GLU A 95 7.14 30.28 -19.75
C GLU A 95 5.94 29.34 -19.61
N LEU A 96 6.18 28.03 -19.54
CA LEU A 96 5.11 27.01 -19.40
C LEU A 96 4.44 27.07 -18.02
N MET A 97 5.21 27.39 -16.98
CA MET A 97 4.75 27.54 -15.60
C MET A 97 4.15 28.93 -15.31
N GLY A 98 4.20 29.87 -16.26
CA GLY A 98 3.67 31.23 -16.10
C GLY A 98 4.45 32.06 -15.08
N LEU A 99 5.76 31.85 -14.97
CA LEU A 99 6.65 32.52 -14.02
C LEU A 99 7.33 33.77 -14.59
N LYS A 100 7.02 34.15 -15.83
CA LYS A 100 7.51 35.33 -16.56
C LYS A 100 6.43 36.39 -16.74
#